data_AF-A0A944GIQ1-F1
#
_entry.id   AF-A0A944GIQ1-F1
#
_cell.length_a   1.000
_cell.length_b   1.000
_cell.length_c   1.000
_cell.angle_alpha   90.00
_cell.angle_beta   90.00
_cell.angle_gamma   90.00
#
_symmetry.space_group_name_H-M   'P 1'
#
loop_
_entity.id
_entity.type
_entity.pdbx_description
1 polymer ?
#
loop_
_entity_poly.entity_id
_entity_poly.type
_entity_poly.pdbx_seq_one_letter_code
_entity_poly.pdbx_strand_id
1 'polypeptide(L)'
;MTPNQRDTAMVFQSYALFPHLNVFDNVAYGLKLRKLQTPRVDENGNPVLEIDKGQIKRIEKIIKDLEKKLNAKDLSEENKESLTRELEIQKKLLEETMNTPVQAYDYRDFTKDEIRAKVTAMLELVELPGMEERMTNQLSGGQQQRVALARALILNPSVLLFDEPLSNLDAKLRVSMRTEIRKIQKKVGITAIYVTHDQSEAMALSDRIIIMNKGFISQIGSPKEVYYQPKNEFVADFIGEVNFIEDSVIDMDETNITVKADNHFITMKNQFNFKKDDEVKLVLRPEAAHLTDSGDIKVEVILSTFMGSYQLYHVKQGNNVVKITEYNPRNQRIFQVGETAYLSFDDADVHPLPSHEPIKVETIYLD
;
A
#
# COMPACT_ATOMS: atom_id res chain seq x y z
N MET A 1 -12.80 -21.91 -2.11
CA MET A 1 -12.68 -21.27 -3.44
C MET A 1 -11.28 -21.48 -3.96
N THR A 2 -11.17 -22.09 -5.13
CA THR A 2 -9.90 -22.18 -5.87
C THR A 2 -9.51 -20.81 -6.45
N PRO A 3 -8.23 -20.56 -6.81
CA PRO A 3 -7.79 -19.24 -7.30
C PRO A 3 -8.60 -18.71 -8.49
N ASN A 4 -8.93 -19.56 -9.46
CA ASN A 4 -9.73 -19.20 -10.65
C ASN A 4 -11.20 -18.85 -10.37
N GLN A 5 -11.70 -19.12 -9.15
CA GLN A 5 -13.04 -18.75 -8.71
C GLN A 5 -13.05 -17.41 -7.95
N ARG A 6 -11.87 -16.81 -7.71
CA ARG A 6 -11.75 -15.49 -7.08
C ARG A 6 -11.76 -14.44 -8.16
N ASP A 7 -12.53 -13.38 -7.98
CA ASP A 7 -12.59 -12.25 -8.91
C ASP A 7 -11.41 -11.28 -8.68
N THR A 8 -10.21 -11.84 -8.80
CA THR A 8 -8.93 -11.19 -8.51
C THR A 8 -7.99 -11.37 -9.70
N ALA A 9 -7.22 -10.35 -10.05
CA ALA A 9 -6.11 -10.48 -11.00
C ALA A 9 -4.78 -10.20 -10.31
N MET A 10 -3.71 -10.85 -10.77
CA MET A 10 -2.37 -10.70 -10.20
C MET A 10 -1.36 -10.31 -11.29
N VAL A 11 -0.51 -9.34 -10.97
CA VAL A 11 0.64 -8.92 -11.76
C VAL A 11 1.90 -9.36 -11.00
N PHE A 12 2.62 -10.32 -11.58
CA PHE A 12 3.80 -10.92 -10.98
C PHE A 12 5.07 -10.09 -11.23
N GLN A 13 6.06 -10.28 -10.37
CA GLN A 13 7.41 -9.73 -10.49
C GLN A 13 8.06 -9.99 -11.87
N SER A 14 7.93 -11.21 -12.39
CA SER A 14 8.46 -11.62 -13.70
C SER A 14 7.51 -11.35 -14.87
N TYR A 15 6.43 -10.58 -14.64
CA TYR A 15 5.32 -10.29 -15.56
C TYR A 15 4.48 -11.50 -16.01
N ALA A 16 5.05 -12.72 -15.94
CA ALA A 16 4.46 -13.99 -16.32
C ALA A 16 3.81 -13.95 -17.72
N LEU A 17 4.36 -13.20 -18.67
CA LEU A 17 3.86 -13.13 -20.05
C LEU A 17 4.16 -14.45 -20.77
N PHE A 18 3.28 -14.83 -21.69
CA PHE A 18 3.47 -16.02 -22.53
C PHE A 18 4.45 -15.68 -23.66
N PRO A 19 5.66 -16.26 -23.69
CA PRO A 19 6.72 -15.85 -24.62
C PRO A 19 6.45 -16.28 -26.07
N HIS A 20 5.56 -17.25 -26.26
CA HIS A 20 5.16 -17.78 -27.56
C HIS A 20 3.93 -17.06 -28.14
N LEU A 21 3.38 -16.07 -27.44
CA LEU A 21 2.24 -15.28 -27.87
C LEU A 21 2.68 -13.83 -28.12
N ASN A 22 2.05 -13.17 -29.09
CA ASN A 22 2.21 -11.73 -29.30
C ASN A 22 1.46 -10.93 -28.20
N VAL A 23 1.57 -9.60 -28.23
CA VAL A 23 0.88 -8.71 -27.28
C VAL A 23 -0.63 -8.93 -27.30
N PHE A 24 -1.23 -8.99 -28.50
CA PHE A 24 -2.67 -9.20 -28.65
C PHE A 24 -3.13 -10.48 -27.96
N ASP A 25 -2.47 -11.60 -28.25
CA ASP A 25 -2.83 -12.90 -27.73
C ASP A 25 -2.56 -13.02 -26.22
N ASN A 26 -1.52 -12.34 -25.71
CA ASN A 26 -1.28 -12.24 -24.27
C ASN A 26 -2.45 -11.57 -23.56
N VAL A 27 -2.93 -10.43 -24.05
CA VAL A 27 -4.04 -9.68 -23.44
C VAL A 27 -5.37 -10.41 -23.67
N ALA A 28 -5.60 -10.97 -24.86
CA ALA A 28 -6.82 -11.68 -25.22
C ALA A 28 -7.00 -13.03 -24.50
N TYR A 29 -5.92 -13.62 -23.96
CA TYR A 29 -5.92 -14.98 -23.41
C TYR A 29 -7.05 -15.22 -22.40
N GLY A 30 -7.24 -14.28 -21.46
CA GLY A 30 -8.30 -14.40 -20.45
C GLY A 30 -9.71 -14.39 -21.05
N LEU A 31 -9.94 -13.58 -22.09
CA LEU A 31 -11.23 -13.49 -22.78
C LEU A 31 -11.55 -14.77 -23.57
N LYS A 32 -10.54 -15.46 -24.12
CA LYS A 32 -10.74 -16.73 -24.84
C LYS A 32 -11.19 -17.87 -23.91
N LEU A 33 -10.89 -17.79 -22.62
CA LEU A 33 -11.24 -18.81 -21.63
C LEU A 33 -12.52 -18.48 -20.85
N ARG A 34 -12.82 -17.20 -20.64
CA ARG A 34 -13.99 -16.75 -19.89
C ARG A 34 -15.20 -16.69 -20.80
N LYS A 35 -16.31 -17.31 -20.36
CA LYS A 35 -17.59 -17.13 -21.04
C LYS A 35 -18.22 -15.78 -20.67
N LEU A 36 -18.74 -15.10 -21.67
CA LEU A 36 -19.55 -13.90 -21.51
C LEU A 36 -20.94 -14.30 -21.04
N GLN A 37 -21.38 -13.67 -19.96
CA GLN A 37 -22.75 -13.78 -19.46
C GLN A 37 -23.66 -12.88 -20.30
N THR A 38 -24.69 -13.47 -20.90
CA THR A 38 -25.68 -12.76 -21.71
C THR A 38 -27.08 -13.00 -21.17
N PRO A 39 -27.93 -11.96 -21.02
CA PRO A 39 -29.31 -12.14 -20.58
C PRO A 39 -30.03 -13.12 -21.51
N ARG A 40 -30.69 -14.13 -20.94
CA ARG A 40 -31.54 -15.04 -21.70
C ARG A 40 -32.84 -14.32 -22.04
N VAL A 41 -33.19 -14.34 -23.32
CA VAL A 41 -34.42 -13.72 -23.84
C VAL A 41 -35.29 -14.78 -24.53
N ASP A 42 -36.60 -14.59 -24.49
CA ASP A 42 -37.54 -15.45 -25.22
C ASP A 42 -37.54 -15.14 -26.73
N GLU A 43 -38.36 -15.87 -27.50
CA GLU A 43 -38.50 -15.69 -28.95
C GLU A 43 -38.94 -14.26 -29.35
N ASN A 44 -39.55 -13.52 -28.42
CA ASN A 44 -40.04 -12.16 -28.61
C ASN A 44 -39.05 -11.11 -28.06
N GLY A 45 -37.90 -11.51 -27.52
CA GLY A 45 -36.87 -10.63 -26.94
C GLY A 45 -37.12 -10.20 -25.49
N ASN A 46 -38.10 -10.78 -24.79
CA ASN A 46 -38.38 -10.45 -23.39
C ASN A 46 -37.43 -11.19 -22.43
N PRO A 47 -37.07 -10.57 -21.28
CA PRO A 47 -36.37 -11.23 -20.18
C PRO A 47 -36.99 -12.57 -19.78
N VAL A 48 -36.22 -13.66 -19.86
CA VAL A 48 -36.59 -14.93 -19.22
C VAL A 48 -36.27 -14.81 -17.73
N LEU A 49 -37.28 -14.99 -16.88
CA LEU A 49 -37.13 -14.98 -15.43
C LEU A 49 -37.12 -16.41 -14.88
N GLU A 50 -36.14 -16.73 -14.06
CA GLU A 50 -35.99 -18.04 -13.42
C GLU A 50 -35.64 -17.87 -11.93
N ILE A 51 -35.99 -18.88 -11.13
CA ILE A 51 -35.53 -18.96 -9.74
C ILE A 51 -34.05 -19.36 -9.74
N ASP A 52 -33.17 -18.54 -9.13
CA ASP A 52 -31.73 -18.84 -9.06
C ASP A 52 -31.44 -19.97 -8.06
N LYS A 53 -31.56 -21.20 -8.55
CA LYS A 53 -31.23 -22.43 -7.80
C LYS A 53 -29.77 -22.45 -7.31
N GLY A 54 -28.87 -21.73 -7.97
CA GLY A 54 -27.46 -21.63 -7.59
C GLY A 54 -27.26 -20.74 -6.37
N GLN A 55 -27.93 -19.59 -6.33
CA GLN A 55 -27.95 -18.68 -5.19
C GLN A 55 -28.61 -19.34 -3.98
N ILE A 56 -29.74 -20.03 -4.17
CA ILE A 56 -30.41 -20.82 -3.13
C ILE A 56 -29.43 -21.80 -2.45
N LYS A 57 -28.73 -22.62 -3.24
CA LYS A 57 -27.74 -23.58 -2.70
C LYS A 57 -26.59 -22.91 -1.93
N ARG A 58 -26.18 -21.69 -2.33
CA ARG A 58 -25.13 -20.94 -1.60
C ARG A 58 -25.66 -20.45 -0.26
N ILE A 59 -26.85 -19.86 -0.23
CA ILE A 59 -27.49 -19.37 1.01
C ILE A 59 -27.75 -20.55 1.96
N GLU A 60 -28.28 -21.67 1.48
CA GLU A 60 -28.44 -22.91 2.27
C GLU A 60 -27.13 -23.37 2.92
N LYS A 61 -26.01 -23.28 2.17
CA LYS A 61 -24.69 -23.63 2.70
C LYS A 61 -24.23 -22.66 3.78
N ILE A 62 -24.44 -21.35 3.59
CA ILE A 62 -24.10 -20.33 4.59
C ILE A 62 -24.90 -20.55 5.88
N ILE A 63 -26.21 -20.79 5.77
CA ILE A 63 -27.10 -21.10 6.89
C ILE A 63 -26.55 -22.32 7.66
N LYS A 64 -26.20 -23.39 6.95
CA LYS A 64 -25.63 -24.60 7.57
C LYS A 64 -24.31 -24.32 8.31
N ASP A 65 -23.43 -23.51 7.73
CA ASP A 65 -22.16 -23.14 8.34
C ASP A 65 -22.36 -22.24 9.58
N LEU A 66 -23.33 -21.32 9.55
CA LEU A 66 -23.72 -20.48 10.69
C LEU A 66 -24.33 -21.31 11.82
N GLU A 67 -25.26 -22.23 11.51
CA GLU A 67 -25.84 -23.15 12.50
C GLU A 67 -24.77 -24.02 13.16
N LYS A 68 -23.73 -24.43 12.42
CA LYS A 68 -22.60 -25.17 12.98
C LYS A 68 -21.76 -24.31 13.93
N LYS A 69 -21.52 -23.04 13.59
CA LYS A 69 -20.79 -22.09 14.45
C LYS A 69 -21.56 -21.80 15.73
N LEU A 70 -22.88 -21.61 15.66
CA LEU A 70 -23.73 -21.33 16.82
C LEU A 70 -23.70 -22.47 17.87
N ASN A 71 -23.54 -23.71 17.41
CA ASN A 71 -23.47 -24.91 18.25
C ASN A 71 -22.07 -25.20 18.83
N ALA A 72 -21.06 -24.35 18.59
CA ALA A 72 -19.72 -24.53 19.17
C ALA A 72 -19.69 -24.11 20.65
N LYS A 73 -18.91 -24.83 21.47
CA LYS A 73 -18.97 -24.73 22.95
C LYS A 73 -18.38 -23.45 23.57
N ASP A 74 -17.59 -22.67 22.83
CA ASP A 74 -16.80 -21.54 23.38
C ASP A 74 -17.13 -20.18 22.71
N LEU A 75 -18.39 -19.74 22.75
CA LEU A 75 -18.79 -18.42 22.24
C LEU A 75 -19.23 -17.48 23.36
N SER A 76 -18.73 -16.24 23.33
CA SER A 76 -19.26 -15.15 24.14
C SER A 76 -20.71 -14.83 23.75
N GLU A 77 -21.50 -14.32 24.70
CA GLU A 77 -22.92 -14.00 24.47
C GLU A 77 -23.11 -12.96 23.35
N GLU A 78 -22.22 -11.97 23.26
CA GLU A 78 -22.23 -10.95 22.19
C GLU A 78 -22.03 -11.58 20.79
N ASN A 79 -21.13 -12.57 20.68
CA ASN A 79 -20.91 -13.28 19.41
C ASN A 79 -22.07 -14.21 19.05
N LYS A 80 -22.74 -14.83 20.03
CA LYS A 80 -23.95 -15.63 19.78
C LYS A 80 -25.10 -14.79 19.26
N GLU A 81 -25.30 -13.60 19.82
CA GLU A 81 -26.36 -12.69 19.38
C GLU A 81 -26.11 -12.21 17.94
N SER A 82 -24.87 -11.81 17.63
CA SER A 82 -24.47 -11.41 16.26
C SER A 82 -24.70 -12.53 15.24
N LEU A 83 -24.25 -13.76 15.53
CA LEU A 83 -24.45 -14.92 14.65
C LEU A 83 -25.92 -15.30 14.48
N THR A 84 -26.74 -15.13 15.52
CA THR A 84 -28.18 -15.44 15.45
C THR A 84 -28.91 -14.45 14.55
N ARG A 85 -28.60 -13.16 14.66
CA ARG A 85 -29.14 -12.12 13.76
C ARG A 85 -28.73 -12.39 12.31
N GLU A 86 -27.47 -12.74 12.08
CA GLU A 86 -26.99 -13.07 10.74
C GLU A 86 -27.69 -14.31 10.16
N LEU A 87 -27.92 -15.34 10.98
CA LEU A 87 -28.68 -16.54 10.57
C LEU A 87 -30.12 -16.22 10.16
N GLU A 88 -30.81 -15.35 10.92
CA GLU A 88 -32.18 -14.93 10.62
C GLU A 88 -32.26 -14.14 9.30
N ILE A 89 -31.30 -13.23 9.08
CA ILE A 89 -31.16 -12.49 7.82
C ILE A 89 -30.98 -13.46 6.64
N GLN A 90 -30.11 -14.45 6.76
CA GLN A 90 -29.88 -15.42 5.70
C GLN A 90 -31.10 -16.31 5.43
N LYS A 91 -31.85 -16.70 6.47
CA LYS A 91 -33.11 -17.47 6.32
C LYS A 91 -34.19 -16.66 5.60
N LYS A 92 -34.33 -15.38 5.94
CA LYS A 92 -35.25 -14.47 5.24
C LYS A 92 -34.84 -14.28 3.77
N LEU A 93 -33.54 -14.06 3.53
CA LEU A 93 -32.99 -13.95 2.17
C LEU A 93 -33.24 -15.22 1.34
N LEU A 94 -33.14 -16.40 1.96
CA LEU A 94 -33.45 -17.67 1.30
C LEU A 94 -34.91 -17.73 0.84
N GLU A 95 -35.85 -17.38 1.71
CA GLU A 95 -37.29 -17.37 1.41
C GLU A 95 -37.62 -16.36 0.29
N GLU A 96 -37.03 -15.16 0.35
CA GLU A 96 -37.16 -14.14 -0.70
C GLU A 96 -36.60 -14.63 -2.04
N THR A 97 -35.42 -15.28 -2.04
CA THR A 97 -34.77 -15.80 -3.25
C THR A 97 -35.55 -16.95 -3.88
N MET A 98 -36.21 -17.78 -3.08
CA MET A 98 -37.06 -18.88 -3.56
C MET A 98 -38.33 -18.40 -4.28
N ASN A 99 -38.80 -17.20 -3.94
CA ASN A 99 -40.07 -16.66 -4.42
C ASN A 99 -39.92 -15.51 -5.42
N THR A 100 -38.70 -15.02 -5.65
CA THR A 100 -38.43 -13.88 -6.54
C THR A 100 -37.70 -14.36 -7.80
N PRO A 101 -38.38 -14.47 -8.96
CA PRO A 101 -37.74 -14.77 -10.23
C PRO A 101 -36.77 -13.66 -10.63
N VAL A 102 -35.56 -14.04 -11.03
CA VAL A 102 -34.52 -13.12 -11.51
C VAL A 102 -34.21 -13.38 -12.97
N GLN A 103 -33.62 -12.39 -13.66
CA GLN A 103 -33.16 -12.53 -15.04
C GLN A 103 -32.27 -13.79 -15.17
N ALA A 104 -32.68 -14.72 -16.04
CA ALA A 104 -31.87 -15.86 -16.41
C ALA A 104 -30.75 -15.42 -17.37
N TYR A 105 -29.61 -16.10 -17.33
CA TYR A 105 -28.45 -15.79 -18.16
C TYR A 105 -27.90 -17.03 -18.84
N ASP A 106 -27.44 -16.85 -20.07
CA ASP A 106 -26.65 -17.82 -20.83
C ASP A 106 -25.18 -17.43 -20.85
N TYR A 107 -24.33 -18.40 -21.19
CA TYR A 107 -22.88 -18.23 -21.23
C TYR A 107 -22.36 -18.64 -22.60
N ARG A 108 -21.85 -17.67 -23.35
CA ARG A 108 -21.24 -17.90 -24.67
C ARG A 108 -19.79 -17.43 -24.71
N ASP A 109 -19.07 -17.87 -25.72
CA ASP A 109 -17.73 -17.35 -25.96
C ASP A 109 -17.80 -15.93 -26.55
N PHE A 110 -16.75 -15.15 -26.33
CA PHE A 110 -16.59 -13.85 -26.99
C PHE A 110 -16.38 -14.03 -28.49
N THR A 111 -16.99 -13.17 -29.29
CA THR A 111 -16.71 -13.13 -30.73
C THR A 111 -15.33 -12.55 -30.98
N LYS A 112 -14.75 -12.82 -32.16
CA LYS A 112 -13.43 -12.26 -32.53
C LYS A 112 -13.42 -10.72 -32.51
N ASP A 113 -14.53 -10.11 -32.93
CA ASP A 113 -14.64 -8.66 -32.98
C ASP A 113 -14.80 -8.05 -31.58
N GLU A 114 -15.53 -8.71 -30.68
CA GLU A 114 -15.62 -8.31 -29.26
C GLU A 114 -14.25 -8.40 -28.56
N ILE A 115 -13.49 -9.46 -28.81
CA ILE A 115 -12.12 -9.60 -28.29
C ILE A 115 -11.25 -8.48 -28.84
N ARG A 116 -11.29 -8.25 -30.16
CA ARG A 116 -10.48 -7.21 -30.80
C ARG A 116 -10.79 -5.83 -30.21
N ALA A 117 -12.06 -5.46 -30.13
CA ALA A 117 -12.49 -4.18 -29.57
C ALA A 117 -12.02 -3.99 -28.12
N LYS A 118 -12.17 -5.02 -27.26
CA LYS A 118 -11.71 -4.97 -25.87
C LYS A 118 -10.19 -4.86 -25.76
N VAL A 119 -9.44 -5.62 -26.56
CA VAL A 119 -7.97 -5.59 -26.54
C VAL A 119 -7.46 -4.23 -27.01
N THR A 120 -8.01 -3.69 -28.10
CA THR A 120 -7.64 -2.36 -28.60
C THR A 120 -7.88 -1.28 -27.54
N ALA A 121 -9.07 -1.23 -26.94
CA ALA A 121 -9.38 -0.27 -25.88
C ALA A 121 -8.45 -0.42 -24.66
N MET A 122 -8.06 -1.66 -24.31
CA MET A 122 -7.14 -1.92 -23.20
C MET A 122 -5.71 -1.49 -23.53
N LEU A 123 -5.24 -1.71 -24.77
CA LEU A 123 -3.92 -1.25 -25.22
C LEU A 123 -3.85 0.27 -25.28
N GLU A 124 -4.92 0.94 -25.68
CA GLU A 124 -5.01 2.42 -25.58
C GLU A 124 -4.91 2.89 -24.12
N LEU A 125 -5.60 2.21 -23.18
CA LEU A 125 -5.55 2.55 -21.76
C LEU A 125 -4.13 2.46 -21.18
N VAL A 126 -3.37 1.45 -21.59
CA VAL A 126 -1.98 1.26 -21.13
C VAL A 126 -0.93 1.95 -22.04
N GLU A 127 -1.37 2.82 -22.96
CA GLU A 127 -0.56 3.58 -23.93
C GLU A 127 0.37 2.70 -24.80
N LEU A 128 -0.15 1.58 -25.30
CA LEU A 128 0.53 0.68 -26.25
C LEU A 128 -0.24 0.50 -27.59
N PRO A 129 -0.76 1.56 -28.24
CA PRO A 129 -1.41 1.41 -29.53
C PRO A 129 -0.41 0.94 -30.60
N GLY A 130 -0.83 0.03 -31.49
CA GLY A 130 0.00 -0.44 -32.61
C GLY A 130 1.06 -1.49 -32.23
N MET A 131 1.02 -2.00 -30.99
CA MET A 131 1.97 -3.00 -30.48
C MET A 131 1.41 -4.44 -30.53
N GLU A 132 0.19 -4.63 -31.04
CA GLU A 132 -0.60 -5.88 -31.02
C GLU A 132 0.18 -7.10 -31.54
N GLU A 133 0.86 -6.92 -32.67
CA GLU A 133 1.58 -7.97 -33.40
C GLU A 133 2.96 -8.27 -32.82
N ARG A 134 3.49 -7.43 -31.92
CA ARG A 134 4.85 -7.61 -31.39
C ARG A 134 4.95 -8.79 -30.46
N MET A 135 6.10 -9.46 -30.48
CA MET A 135 6.43 -10.51 -29.53
C MET A 135 6.97 -9.93 -28.23
N THR A 136 6.78 -10.62 -27.11
CA THR A 136 7.16 -10.11 -25.78
C THR A 136 8.66 -9.84 -25.64
N ASN A 137 9.50 -10.60 -26.35
CA ASN A 137 10.97 -10.41 -26.38
C ASN A 137 11.41 -9.16 -27.18
N GLN A 138 10.51 -8.51 -27.92
CA GLN A 138 10.76 -7.27 -28.66
C GLN A 138 10.37 -6.01 -27.87
N LEU A 139 9.90 -6.19 -26.63
CA LEU A 139 9.40 -5.12 -25.76
C LEU A 139 10.44 -4.77 -24.70
N SER A 140 10.49 -3.49 -24.33
CA SER A 140 11.24 -3.05 -23.13
C SER A 140 10.55 -3.57 -21.85
N GLY A 141 11.26 -3.59 -20.72
CA GLY A 141 10.69 -4.04 -19.45
C GLY A 141 9.43 -3.27 -19.04
N GLY A 142 9.40 -1.95 -19.24
CA GLY A 142 8.21 -1.13 -18.97
C GLY A 142 7.04 -1.44 -19.93
N GLN A 143 7.33 -1.76 -21.19
CA GLN A 143 6.31 -2.21 -22.14
C GLN A 143 5.75 -3.59 -21.77
N GLN A 144 6.60 -4.54 -21.41
CA GLN A 144 6.17 -5.86 -20.92
C GLN A 144 5.26 -5.73 -19.69
N GLN A 145 5.61 -4.85 -18.77
CA GLN A 145 4.79 -4.59 -17.59
C GLN A 145 3.42 -4.00 -17.94
N ARG A 146 3.35 -3.06 -18.88
CA ARG A 146 2.08 -2.51 -19.39
C ARG A 146 1.22 -3.59 -20.06
N VAL A 147 1.82 -4.53 -20.80
CA VAL A 147 1.12 -5.69 -21.36
C VAL A 147 0.60 -6.62 -20.25
N ALA A 148 1.38 -6.86 -19.20
CA ALA A 148 0.95 -7.67 -18.06
C ALA A 148 -0.22 -7.02 -17.31
N LEU A 149 -0.18 -5.70 -17.14
CA LEU A 149 -1.26 -4.92 -16.55
C LEU A 149 -2.53 -4.96 -17.43
N ALA A 150 -2.39 -4.77 -18.75
CA ALA A 150 -3.50 -4.89 -19.69
C ALA A 150 -4.15 -6.29 -19.60
N ARG A 151 -3.34 -7.34 -19.55
CA ARG A 151 -3.82 -8.72 -19.39
C ARG A 151 -4.53 -8.94 -18.06
N ALA A 152 -4.08 -8.32 -16.98
CA ALA A 152 -4.73 -8.41 -15.67
C ALA A 152 -6.08 -7.67 -15.67
N LEU A 153 -6.15 -6.51 -16.31
CA LEU A 153 -7.33 -5.63 -16.32
C LEU A 153 -8.40 -6.04 -17.34
N ILE A 154 -8.07 -6.77 -18.40
CA ILE A 154 -9.00 -7.12 -19.50
C ILE A 154 -10.29 -7.81 -19.04
N LEU A 155 -10.22 -8.51 -17.90
CA LEU A 155 -11.33 -9.23 -17.30
C LEU A 155 -12.17 -8.40 -16.34
N ASN A 156 -11.86 -7.10 -16.16
CA ASN A 156 -12.48 -6.21 -15.20
C ASN A 156 -12.58 -6.84 -13.79
N PRO A 157 -11.45 -7.24 -13.19
CA PRO A 157 -11.46 -7.88 -11.87
C PRO A 157 -11.91 -6.88 -10.78
N SER A 158 -12.48 -7.38 -9.69
CA SER A 158 -12.81 -6.54 -8.53
C SER A 158 -11.58 -6.10 -7.73
N VAL A 159 -10.52 -6.91 -7.71
CA VAL A 159 -9.27 -6.62 -6.97
C VAL A 159 -8.05 -6.92 -7.82
N LEU A 160 -7.08 -6.00 -7.81
CA LEU A 160 -5.80 -6.14 -8.47
C LEU A 160 -4.68 -6.34 -7.45
N LEU A 161 -3.87 -7.37 -7.65
CA LEU A 161 -2.74 -7.71 -6.77
C LEU A 161 -1.44 -7.47 -7.54
N PHE A 162 -0.52 -6.72 -6.94
CA PHE A 162 0.82 -6.50 -7.46
C PHE A 162 1.85 -7.13 -6.51
N ASP A 163 2.72 -7.96 -7.07
CA ASP A 163 3.81 -8.61 -6.35
C ASP A 163 5.16 -8.12 -6.89
N GLU A 164 5.76 -7.16 -6.19
CA GLU A 164 7.00 -6.47 -6.54
C GLU A 164 7.16 -6.13 -8.03
N PRO A 165 6.15 -5.49 -8.67
CA PRO A 165 6.06 -5.45 -10.11
C PRO A 165 7.13 -4.55 -10.76
N LEU A 166 7.87 -3.75 -9.97
CA LEU A 166 8.87 -2.81 -10.43
C LEU A 166 10.32 -3.22 -10.12
N SER A 167 10.53 -4.32 -9.40
CA SER A 167 11.86 -4.73 -8.92
C SER A 167 12.83 -5.04 -10.06
N ASN A 168 12.34 -5.50 -11.21
CA ASN A 168 13.15 -5.85 -12.39
C ASN A 168 13.49 -4.65 -13.31
N LEU A 169 13.10 -3.44 -12.94
CA LEU A 169 13.34 -2.23 -13.74
C LEU A 169 14.46 -1.38 -13.16
N ASP A 170 15.13 -0.61 -14.04
CA ASP A 170 16.10 0.40 -13.62
C ASP A 170 15.43 1.58 -12.88
N ALA A 171 16.23 2.39 -12.17
CA ALA A 171 15.71 3.47 -11.33
C ALA A 171 14.86 4.51 -12.11
N LYS A 172 15.24 4.84 -13.35
CA LYS A 172 14.54 5.85 -14.15
C LYS A 172 13.19 5.33 -14.65
N LEU A 173 13.17 4.08 -15.11
CA LEU A 173 11.97 3.37 -15.52
C LEU A 173 11.03 3.13 -14.35
N ARG A 174 11.54 2.80 -13.15
CA ARG A 174 10.72 2.67 -11.94
C ARG A 174 9.92 3.94 -11.66
N VAL A 175 10.56 5.11 -11.66
CA VAL A 175 9.87 6.39 -11.41
C VAL A 175 8.75 6.65 -12.42
N SER A 176 9.03 6.44 -13.71
CA SER A 176 8.01 6.58 -14.76
C SER A 176 6.87 5.58 -14.57
N MET A 177 7.18 4.30 -14.40
CA MET A 177 6.18 3.23 -14.27
C MET A 177 5.33 3.35 -13.00
N ARG A 178 5.87 3.84 -11.88
CA ARG A 178 5.08 4.17 -10.68
C ARG A 178 3.96 5.15 -11.02
N THR A 179 4.33 6.24 -11.69
CA THR A 179 3.37 7.29 -12.09
C THR A 179 2.28 6.72 -12.99
N GLU A 180 2.66 5.86 -13.93
CA GLU A 180 1.72 5.28 -14.90
C GLU A 180 0.78 4.25 -14.27
N ILE A 181 1.29 3.38 -13.40
CA ILE A 181 0.44 2.44 -12.64
C ILE A 181 -0.58 3.19 -11.80
N ARG A 182 -0.17 4.25 -11.09
CA ARG A 182 -1.08 5.06 -10.28
C ARG A 182 -2.15 5.75 -11.12
N LYS A 183 -1.79 6.30 -12.28
CA LYS A 183 -2.74 6.90 -13.22
C LYS A 183 -3.76 5.88 -13.72
N ILE A 184 -3.29 4.71 -14.17
CA ILE A 184 -4.17 3.64 -14.69
C ILE A 184 -5.09 3.14 -13.57
N GLN A 185 -4.56 2.86 -12.39
CA GLN A 185 -5.34 2.41 -11.24
C GLN A 185 -6.42 3.44 -10.86
N LYS A 186 -6.08 4.73 -10.78
CA LYS A 186 -7.07 5.79 -10.51
C LYS A 186 -8.12 5.94 -11.61
N LYS A 187 -7.72 5.83 -12.88
CA LYS A 187 -8.64 5.93 -14.02
C LYS A 187 -9.62 4.76 -14.07
N VAL A 188 -9.18 3.57 -13.71
CA VAL A 188 -10.02 2.36 -13.65
C VAL A 188 -10.87 2.32 -12.38
N GLY A 189 -10.39 2.92 -11.27
CA GLY A 189 -11.10 2.92 -9.99
C GLY A 189 -11.11 1.57 -9.29
N ILE A 190 -10.11 0.73 -9.56
CA ILE A 190 -10.00 -0.63 -9.00
C ILE A 190 -9.25 -0.63 -7.66
N THR A 191 -9.71 -1.46 -6.71
CA THR A 191 -8.99 -1.74 -5.46
C THR A 191 -7.71 -2.50 -5.79
N ALA A 192 -6.57 -1.96 -5.38
CA ALA A 192 -5.27 -2.55 -5.63
C ALA A 192 -4.52 -2.83 -4.32
N ILE A 193 -3.92 -4.01 -4.20
CA ILE A 193 -2.97 -4.36 -3.15
C ILE A 193 -1.59 -4.45 -3.79
N TYR A 194 -0.64 -3.68 -3.24
CA TYR A 194 0.70 -3.56 -3.80
C TYR A 194 1.75 -3.99 -2.76
N VAL A 195 2.58 -4.96 -3.12
CA VAL A 195 3.67 -5.48 -2.30
C VAL A 195 5.01 -4.99 -2.87
N THR A 196 5.85 -4.43 -2.02
CA THR A 196 7.17 -3.91 -2.40
C THR A 196 8.12 -3.83 -1.21
N HIS A 197 9.41 -3.93 -1.50
CA HIS A 197 10.50 -3.60 -0.58
C HIS A 197 11.02 -2.17 -0.78
N ASP A 198 10.55 -1.43 -1.79
CA ASP A 198 10.97 -0.06 -2.09
C ASP A 198 10.08 0.96 -1.37
N GLN A 199 10.69 1.72 -0.47
CA GLN A 199 9.99 2.72 0.35
C GLN A 199 9.33 3.81 -0.53
N SER A 200 10.00 4.24 -1.60
CA SER A 200 9.46 5.28 -2.49
C SER A 200 8.22 4.80 -3.26
N GLU A 201 8.12 3.51 -3.56
CA GLU A 201 6.90 2.91 -4.13
C GLU A 201 5.74 2.97 -3.15
N ALA A 202 5.99 2.52 -1.91
CA ALA A 202 4.98 2.50 -0.87
C ALA A 202 4.43 3.92 -0.63
N MET A 203 5.31 4.93 -0.58
CA MET A 203 4.93 6.32 -0.35
C MET A 203 4.16 6.95 -1.52
N ALA A 204 4.53 6.67 -2.77
CA ALA A 204 3.96 7.35 -3.93
C ALA A 204 2.67 6.69 -4.45
N LEU A 205 2.53 5.37 -4.32
CA LEU A 205 1.42 4.62 -4.91
C LEU A 205 0.24 4.43 -3.96
N SER A 206 0.51 4.38 -2.66
CA SER A 206 -0.45 3.88 -1.67
C SER A 206 -1.33 4.98 -1.10
N ASP A 207 -2.62 4.68 -0.94
CA ASP A 207 -3.52 5.48 -0.10
C ASP A 207 -3.34 5.10 1.39
N ARG A 208 -3.06 3.83 1.66
CA ARG A 208 -2.72 3.28 2.98
C ARG A 208 -1.56 2.31 2.85
N ILE A 209 -0.65 2.32 3.81
CA ILE A 209 0.52 1.45 3.90
C ILE A 209 0.33 0.51 5.09
N ILE A 210 0.65 -0.77 4.87
CA ILE A 210 0.73 -1.79 5.92
C ILE A 210 2.20 -2.20 6.02
N ILE A 211 2.84 -1.86 7.14
CA ILE A 211 4.21 -2.27 7.42
C ILE A 211 4.17 -3.58 8.20
N MET A 212 4.95 -4.55 7.75
CA MET A 212 5.05 -5.86 8.39
C MET A 212 6.48 -6.13 8.87
N ASN A 213 6.60 -6.77 10.03
CA ASN A 213 7.85 -7.25 10.60
C ASN A 213 7.67 -8.69 11.08
N LYS A 214 8.49 -9.63 10.58
CA LYS A 214 8.45 -11.06 10.96
C LYS A 214 7.04 -11.69 10.90
N GLY A 215 6.23 -11.27 9.93
CA GLY A 215 4.85 -11.78 9.75
C GLY A 215 3.77 -11.05 10.56
N PHE A 216 4.13 -10.05 11.37
CA PHE A 216 3.22 -9.24 12.16
C PHE A 216 3.10 -7.81 11.58
N ILE A 217 1.93 -7.19 11.67
CA ILE A 217 1.70 -5.82 11.19
C ILE A 217 2.22 -4.79 12.21
N SER A 218 3.37 -4.18 11.95
CA SER A 218 3.94 -3.17 12.85
C SER A 218 3.12 -1.88 12.90
N GLN A 219 2.59 -1.43 11.75
CA GLN A 219 1.79 -0.21 11.65
C GLN A 219 0.95 -0.23 10.37
N ILE A 220 -0.26 0.35 10.46
CA ILE A 220 -1.09 0.70 9.31
C ILE A 220 -1.36 2.19 9.39
N GLY A 221 -1.22 2.91 8.27
CA GLY A 221 -1.53 4.34 8.21
C GLY A 221 -1.43 4.89 6.79
N SER A 222 -1.75 6.17 6.63
CA SER A 222 -1.43 6.88 5.39
C SER A 222 0.10 7.02 5.22
N PRO A 223 0.61 7.28 4.01
CA PRO A 223 2.05 7.54 3.80
C PRO A 223 2.61 8.60 4.75
N LYS A 224 1.85 9.68 5.01
CA LYS A 224 2.27 10.75 5.94
C LYS A 224 2.30 10.29 7.39
N GLU A 225 1.27 9.59 7.86
CA GLU A 225 1.23 9.07 9.24
C GLU A 225 2.38 8.13 9.51
N VAL A 226 2.65 7.21 8.58
CA VAL A 226 3.73 6.25 8.70
C VAL A 226 5.11 6.93 8.71
N TYR A 227 5.27 8.02 7.96
CA TYR A 227 6.53 8.76 7.88
C TYR A 227 6.79 9.65 9.11
N TYR A 228 5.80 10.47 9.48
CA TYR A 228 5.92 11.52 10.51
C TYR A 228 5.51 11.05 11.91
N GLN A 229 4.69 10.00 12.02
CA GLN A 229 4.21 9.46 13.29
C GLN A 229 4.46 7.95 13.36
N PRO A 230 5.73 7.51 13.24
CA PRO A 230 6.06 6.11 13.43
C PRO A 230 5.68 5.69 14.86
N LYS A 231 5.06 4.52 15.01
CA LYS A 231 4.64 4.04 16.34
C LYS A 231 5.73 3.30 17.09
N ASN A 232 6.82 2.92 16.43
CA ASN A 232 7.96 2.23 17.03
C ASN A 232 9.24 2.48 16.22
N GLU A 233 10.38 2.16 16.83
CA GLU A 233 11.72 2.33 16.24
C GLU A 233 11.87 1.59 14.91
N PHE A 234 11.35 0.36 14.80
CA PHE A 234 11.41 -0.39 13.55
C PHE A 234 10.70 0.35 12.41
N VAL A 235 9.52 0.92 12.64
CA VAL A 235 8.83 1.69 11.59
C VAL A 235 9.59 2.96 11.23
N ALA A 236 10.15 3.66 12.22
CA ALA A 236 10.94 4.87 12.00
C ALA A 236 12.20 4.59 11.14
N ASP A 237 12.92 3.51 11.45
CA ASP A 237 14.14 3.08 10.74
C ASP A 237 13.84 2.42 9.39
N PHE A 238 12.71 1.70 9.28
CA PHE A 238 12.31 1.04 8.04
C PHE A 238 11.82 2.01 6.96
N ILE A 239 11.34 3.19 7.35
CA ILE A 239 10.77 4.20 6.45
C ILE A 239 11.70 5.41 6.41
N GLY A 240 12.63 5.41 5.45
CA GLY A 240 13.61 6.49 5.25
C GLY A 240 14.77 6.48 6.23
N GLU A 241 15.72 7.39 6.02
CA GLU A 241 16.81 7.60 6.99
C GLU A 241 16.30 8.38 8.21
N VAL A 242 16.96 8.17 9.34
CA VAL A 242 16.57 8.74 10.63
C VAL A 242 17.78 8.93 11.53
N ASN A 243 17.70 9.96 12.37
CA ASN A 243 18.57 10.14 13.53
C ASN A 243 17.79 9.77 14.80
N PHE A 244 18.39 8.92 15.63
CA PHE A 244 17.88 8.60 16.95
C PHE A 244 18.72 9.31 18.00
N ILE A 245 18.05 10.04 18.90
CA ILE A 245 18.69 10.74 20.03
C ILE A 245 18.02 10.24 21.30
N GLU A 246 18.78 9.64 22.20
CA GLU A 246 18.29 9.13 23.48
C GLU A 246 18.36 10.23 24.55
N ASP A 247 17.27 10.42 25.28
CA ASP A 247 17.14 11.45 26.30
C ASP A 247 16.07 11.07 27.35
N SER A 248 15.75 11.97 28.28
CA SER A 248 14.77 11.79 29.34
C SER A 248 13.80 12.96 29.43
N VAL A 249 12.53 12.67 29.76
CA VAL A 249 11.50 13.71 29.89
C VAL A 249 11.76 14.56 31.14
N ILE A 250 12.05 15.84 30.96
CA ILE A 250 12.39 16.77 32.05
C ILE A 250 11.17 17.49 32.63
N ASP A 251 10.16 17.73 31.80
CA ASP A 251 8.93 18.42 32.18
C ASP A 251 7.75 17.98 31.29
N MET A 252 6.53 18.24 31.74
CA MET A 252 5.32 17.90 31.00
C MET A 252 4.15 18.82 31.34
N ASP A 253 3.31 19.09 30.34
CA ASP A 253 1.97 19.65 30.52
C ASP A 253 0.89 18.58 30.25
N GLU A 254 -0.40 18.96 30.25
CA GLU A 254 -1.50 18.01 30.03
C GLU A 254 -1.46 17.33 28.64
N THR A 255 -0.77 17.92 27.68
CA THR A 255 -0.76 17.53 26.27
C THR A 255 0.63 17.29 25.67
N ASN A 256 1.68 17.83 26.28
CA ASN A 256 3.04 17.84 25.75
C ASN A 256 4.06 17.35 26.78
N ILE A 257 5.18 16.87 26.26
CA ILE A 257 6.41 16.61 27.00
C ILE A 257 7.48 17.58 26.53
N THR A 258 8.39 17.91 27.45
CA THR A 258 9.58 18.68 27.16
C THR A 258 10.81 17.86 27.46
N VAL A 259 11.75 17.89 26.53
CA VAL A 259 13.04 17.17 26.58
C VAL A 259 14.15 18.20 26.37
N LYS A 260 15.34 17.98 26.93
CA LYS A 260 16.43 18.96 26.89
C LYS A 260 17.65 18.42 26.16
N ALA A 261 17.85 18.89 24.93
CA ALA A 261 19.04 18.63 24.15
C ALA A 261 20.05 19.79 24.32
N ASP A 262 21.08 19.57 25.15
CA ASP A 262 22.10 20.59 25.48
C ASP A 262 21.48 21.88 26.09
N ASN A 263 21.49 23.01 25.39
CA ASN A 263 20.83 24.24 25.82
C ASN A 263 19.44 24.48 25.19
N HIS A 264 19.00 23.57 24.30
CA HIS A 264 17.72 23.67 23.61
C HIS A 264 16.64 22.85 24.32
N PHE A 265 15.44 23.41 24.45
CA PHE A 265 14.28 22.76 25.03
C PHE A 265 13.31 22.39 23.91
N ILE A 266 13.08 21.10 23.71
CA ILE A 266 12.22 20.57 22.65
C ILE A 266 10.88 20.23 23.26
N THR A 267 9.80 20.83 22.76
CA THR A 267 8.43 20.54 23.23
C THR A 267 7.63 19.79 22.17
N MET A 268 7.09 18.62 22.52
CA MET A 268 6.33 17.77 21.59
C MET A 268 5.08 17.19 22.26
N LYS A 269 4.12 16.77 21.44
CA LYS A 269 2.89 16.12 21.94
C LYS A 269 3.18 14.79 22.64
N ASN A 270 2.57 14.57 23.79
CA ASN A 270 2.67 13.32 24.54
C ASN A 270 1.76 12.22 23.95
N GLN A 271 2.17 11.64 22.83
CA GLN A 271 1.36 10.63 22.11
C GLN A 271 1.44 9.21 22.73
N PHE A 272 2.42 8.97 23.59
CA PHE A 272 2.72 7.64 24.15
C PHE A 272 2.58 7.58 25.68
N ASN A 273 1.89 8.56 26.29
CA ASN A 273 1.65 8.64 27.74
C ASN A 273 2.92 8.59 28.59
N PHE A 274 3.97 9.26 28.13
CA PHE A 274 5.21 9.45 28.91
C PHE A 274 4.93 10.17 30.23
N LYS A 275 5.74 9.84 31.22
CA LYS A 275 5.83 10.50 32.52
C LYS A 275 7.15 11.22 32.65
N LYS A 276 7.21 12.13 33.63
CA LYS A 276 8.48 12.75 34.03
C LYS A 276 9.52 11.68 34.38
N ASP A 277 10.76 11.93 33.95
CA ASP A 277 11.92 11.04 34.09
C ASP A 277 11.86 9.74 33.27
N ASP A 278 10.84 9.53 32.42
CA ASP A 278 10.84 8.42 31.47
C ASP A 278 11.93 8.63 30.40
N GLU A 279 12.60 7.53 30.03
CA GLU A 279 13.49 7.50 28.88
C GLU A 279 12.70 7.60 27.57
N VAL A 280 13.16 8.49 26.68
CA VAL A 280 12.55 8.75 25.38
C VAL A 280 13.60 8.72 24.28
N LYS A 281 13.25 8.14 23.14
CA LYS A 281 14.05 8.16 21.93
C LYS A 281 13.44 9.18 20.97
N LEU A 282 14.16 10.25 20.67
CA LEU A 282 13.75 11.28 19.73
C LEU A 282 14.11 10.85 18.31
N VAL A 283 13.14 10.98 17.41
CA VAL A 283 13.27 10.74 15.98
C VAL A 283 13.39 12.09 15.30
N LEU A 284 14.51 12.32 14.62
CA LEU A 284 14.74 13.49 13.78
C LEU A 284 15.16 13.05 12.37
N ARG A 285 14.39 13.45 11.36
CA ARG A 285 14.71 13.12 9.96
C ARG A 285 15.88 13.97 9.45
N PRO A 286 16.82 13.42 8.67
CA PRO A 286 17.97 14.19 8.18
C PRO A 286 17.60 15.46 7.42
N GLU A 287 16.49 15.47 6.70
CA GLU A 287 16.01 16.63 5.93
C GLU A 287 15.32 17.72 6.77
N ALA A 288 15.01 17.43 8.04
CA ALA A 288 14.43 18.40 8.98
C ALA A 288 15.50 19.18 9.78
N ALA A 289 16.75 18.75 9.69
CA ALA A 289 17.88 19.40 10.32
C ALA A 289 18.64 20.27 9.31
N HIS A 290 19.22 21.37 9.80
CA HIS A 290 20.07 22.26 9.02
C HIS A 290 21.27 22.74 9.84
N LEU A 291 22.34 23.15 9.16
CA LEU A 291 23.52 23.73 9.78
C LEU A 291 23.51 25.26 9.70
N THR A 292 23.84 25.91 10.81
CA THR A 292 23.92 27.36 10.94
C THR A 292 25.24 27.82 11.56
N ASP A 293 25.52 29.12 11.41
CA ASP A 293 26.74 29.75 11.96
C ASP A 293 26.64 30.05 13.47
N SER A 294 25.42 30.11 13.99
CA SER A 294 25.12 30.32 15.41
C SER A 294 23.84 29.59 15.80
N GLY A 295 23.76 29.13 17.03
CA GLY A 295 22.60 28.42 17.58
C GLY A 295 22.92 27.84 18.95
N ASP A 296 21.99 27.03 19.47
CA ASP A 296 22.10 26.48 20.83
C ASP A 296 22.82 25.14 20.89
N ILE A 297 22.84 24.39 19.78
CA ILE A 297 23.41 23.05 19.70
C ILE A 297 24.69 23.07 18.89
N LYS A 298 25.85 23.04 19.56
CA LYS A 298 27.16 23.08 18.90
C LYS A 298 27.56 21.70 18.39
N VAL A 299 28.01 21.63 17.13
CA VAL A 299 28.42 20.38 16.47
C VAL A 299 29.72 20.55 15.67
N GLU A 300 30.42 19.43 15.46
CA GLU A 300 31.60 19.36 14.59
C GLU A 300 31.26 18.61 13.29
N VAL A 301 31.58 19.18 12.14
CA VAL A 301 31.33 18.55 10.84
C VAL A 301 32.36 17.45 10.58
N ILE A 302 31.92 16.20 10.48
CA ILE A 302 32.78 15.04 10.22
C ILE A 302 32.69 14.53 8.78
N LEU A 303 31.59 14.81 8.09
CA LEU A 303 31.40 14.53 6.67
C LEU A 303 30.67 15.71 6.01
N SER A 304 31.13 16.09 4.81
CA SER A 304 30.48 17.06 3.94
C SER A 304 30.62 16.56 2.51
N THR A 305 29.51 16.16 1.87
CA THR A 305 29.55 15.57 0.52
C THR A 305 28.43 16.09 -0.36
N PHE A 306 28.80 16.58 -1.53
CA PHE A 306 27.86 17.06 -2.55
C PHE A 306 27.30 15.91 -3.37
N MET A 307 25.98 15.75 -3.37
CA MET A 307 25.25 14.67 -4.06
C MET A 307 24.49 15.16 -5.30
N GLY A 308 24.77 16.39 -5.77
CA GLY A 308 24.08 17.00 -6.90
C GLY A 308 22.89 17.86 -6.48
N SER A 309 21.75 17.23 -6.14
CA SER A 309 20.54 17.96 -5.74
C SER A 309 20.52 18.36 -4.26
N TYR A 310 21.38 17.77 -3.43
CA TYR A 310 21.50 18.04 -2.01
C TYR A 310 22.95 17.90 -1.55
N GLN A 311 23.22 18.44 -0.37
CA GLN A 311 24.45 18.27 0.39
C GLN A 311 24.17 17.33 1.56
N LEU A 312 25.00 16.30 1.71
CA LEU A 312 24.94 15.38 2.84
C LEU A 312 25.99 15.80 3.87
N TYR A 313 25.55 15.98 5.12
CA TYR A 313 26.43 16.20 6.26
C TYR A 313 26.27 15.10 7.28
N HIS A 314 27.38 14.68 7.87
CA HIS A 314 27.36 14.04 9.18
C HIS A 314 28.06 14.96 10.16
N VAL A 315 27.45 15.20 11.30
CA VAL A 315 27.98 16.05 12.36
C VAL A 315 28.03 15.30 13.68
N LYS A 316 29.01 15.63 14.50
CA LYS A 316 29.23 15.02 15.80
C LYS A 316 28.78 15.97 16.91
N GLN A 317 27.94 15.47 17.80
CA GLN A 317 27.54 16.13 19.03
C GLN A 317 27.88 15.20 20.20
N GLY A 318 28.96 15.51 20.94
CA GLY A 318 29.47 14.59 21.96
C GLY A 318 29.88 13.24 21.35
N ASN A 319 29.20 12.16 21.72
CA ASN A 319 29.41 10.81 21.16
C ASN A 319 28.43 10.44 20.03
N ASN A 320 27.41 11.27 19.78
CA ASN A 320 26.36 10.99 18.82
C ASN A 320 26.72 11.55 17.44
N VAL A 321 26.31 10.84 16.39
CA VAL A 321 26.43 11.27 15.00
C VAL A 321 25.04 11.59 14.46
N VAL A 322 24.87 12.81 13.96
CA VAL A 322 23.63 13.28 13.35
C VAL A 322 23.86 13.45 11.85
N LYS A 323 23.02 12.80 11.05
CA LYS A 323 22.98 12.90 9.59
C LYS A 323 22.03 14.02 9.18
N ILE A 324 22.42 14.78 8.16
CA ILE A 324 21.66 15.94 7.68
C ILE A 324 21.67 15.94 6.16
N THR A 325 20.53 16.25 5.56
CA THR A 325 20.35 16.34 4.11
C THR A 325 19.80 17.72 3.75
N GLU A 326 20.64 18.60 3.20
CA GLU A 326 20.24 19.94 2.78
C GLU A 326 20.02 20.01 1.27
N TYR A 327 18.77 20.24 0.86
CA TYR A 327 18.41 20.36 -0.55
C TYR A 327 18.77 21.72 -1.14
N ASN A 328 19.16 21.72 -2.42
CA ASN A 328 19.50 22.91 -3.20
C ASN A 328 20.65 23.77 -2.60
N PRO A 329 21.87 23.23 -2.49
CA PRO A 329 22.99 23.91 -1.82
C PRO A 329 23.58 25.10 -2.60
N ARG A 330 23.07 25.43 -3.79
CA ARG A 330 23.68 26.39 -4.73
C ARG A 330 23.95 27.77 -4.12
N ASN A 331 23.09 28.22 -3.20
CA ASN A 331 23.18 29.53 -2.54
C ASN A 331 23.27 29.40 -1.01
N GLN A 332 23.63 28.23 -0.51
CA GLN A 332 23.79 27.96 0.92
C GLN A 332 25.28 27.94 1.28
N ARG A 333 25.60 28.28 2.53
CA ARG A 333 26.96 28.13 3.04
C ARG A 333 27.29 26.63 3.10
N ILE A 334 28.38 26.21 2.47
CA ILE A 334 28.83 24.82 2.54
C ILE A 334 29.87 24.69 3.66
N PHE A 335 29.49 24.06 4.77
CA PHE A 335 30.42 23.73 5.84
C PHE A 335 31.42 22.63 5.42
N GLN A 336 32.69 22.79 5.77
CA GLN A 336 33.74 21.80 5.49
C GLN A 336 33.99 20.89 6.69
N VAL A 337 34.60 19.73 6.43
CA VAL A 337 35.01 18.79 7.48
C VAL A 337 35.99 19.47 8.45
N GLY A 338 35.75 19.30 9.75
CA GLY A 338 36.49 19.94 10.83
C GLY A 338 35.97 21.33 11.22
N GLU A 339 35.02 21.91 10.47
CA GLU A 339 34.36 23.14 10.89
C GLU A 339 33.43 22.89 12.08
N THR A 340 33.36 23.91 12.95
CA THR A 340 32.30 24.00 13.95
C THR A 340 31.07 24.65 13.32
N ALA A 341 29.92 24.04 13.51
CA ALA A 341 28.62 24.56 13.10
C ALA A 341 27.63 24.41 14.26
N TYR A 342 26.41 24.90 14.04
CA TYR A 342 25.30 24.71 14.98
C TYR A 342 24.16 23.97 14.29
N LEU A 343 23.56 23.02 15.01
CA LEU A 343 22.42 22.26 14.55
C LEU A 343 21.13 23.06 14.81
N SER A 344 20.28 23.18 13.81
CA SER A 344 18.98 23.84 13.88
C SER A 344 17.90 22.94 13.29
N PHE A 345 16.76 22.82 13.97
CA PHE A 345 15.56 22.12 13.52
C PHE A 345 14.32 22.72 14.23
N ASP A 346 13.12 22.47 13.70
CA ASP A 346 11.87 22.84 14.35
C ASP A 346 11.46 21.74 15.35
N ASP A 347 11.00 22.14 16.54
CA ASP A 347 10.47 21.20 17.54
C ASP A 347 9.32 20.34 16.98
N ALA A 348 8.54 20.87 16.02
CA ALA A 348 7.46 20.15 15.37
C ALA A 348 7.93 19.00 14.46
N ASP A 349 9.21 18.99 14.07
CA ASP A 349 9.82 17.94 13.25
C ASP A 349 10.43 16.81 14.08
N VAL A 350 10.45 16.96 15.41
CA VAL A 350 10.91 15.93 16.34
C VAL A 350 9.73 15.07 16.78
N HIS A 351 9.89 13.75 16.73
CA HIS A 351 8.87 12.80 17.17
C HIS A 351 9.38 11.91 18.31
N PRO A 352 8.67 11.80 19.45
CA PRO A 352 9.11 10.96 20.55
C PRO A 352 8.71 9.49 20.31
N LEU A 353 9.61 8.57 20.64
CA LEU A 353 9.36 7.13 20.70
C LEU A 353 9.69 6.57 22.09
N PRO A 354 8.90 5.63 22.61
CA PRO A 354 9.22 4.97 23.87
C PRO A 354 10.49 4.12 23.75
N SER A 355 11.28 4.06 24.83
CA SER A 355 12.57 3.35 24.85
C SER A 355 12.43 1.81 24.78
N HIS A 356 11.28 1.24 25.16
CA HIS A 356 11.09 -0.22 25.21
C HIS A 356 9.77 -0.77 24.62
N GLU A 357 9.98 -1.89 23.91
CA GLU A 357 9.11 -2.95 23.40
C GLU A 357 8.08 -2.72 22.26
N PRO A 358 7.95 -3.73 21.37
CA PRO A 358 7.23 -3.67 20.13
C PRO A 358 5.72 -3.67 20.39
N ILE A 359 5.01 -2.92 19.57
CA ILE A 359 3.55 -2.94 19.53
C ILE A 359 3.11 -4.39 19.31
N LYS A 360 2.43 -4.98 20.29
CA LYS A 360 1.68 -6.22 20.08
C LYS A 360 0.60 -5.90 19.06
N VAL A 361 0.77 -6.51 17.90
CA VAL A 361 -0.14 -6.38 16.78
C VAL A 361 -1.44 -7.06 17.16
N GLU A 362 -2.40 -6.31 17.67
CA GLU A 362 -3.78 -6.76 17.70
C GLU A 362 -4.23 -7.01 16.25
N THR A 363 -4.86 -8.15 16.02
CA THR A 363 -5.32 -8.56 14.70
C THR A 363 -6.38 -7.56 14.24
N ILE A 364 -6.01 -6.65 13.33
CA ILE A 364 -6.95 -5.68 12.78
C ILE A 364 -7.76 -6.38 11.70
N TYR A 365 -9.08 -6.47 11.92
CA TYR A 365 -10.04 -6.75 10.86
C TYR A 365 -10.11 -5.49 9.98
N LEU A 366 -9.94 -5.66 8.66
CA LEU A 366 -10.24 -4.60 7.71
C LEU A 366 -11.77 -4.55 7.57
N ASP A 367 -12.38 -3.47 8.07
CA ASP A 367 -13.79 -3.14 7.83
C ASP A 367 -14.08 -2.88 6.35
#